data_AF-R5EBP1-F1
#
_entry.id   AF-R5EBP1-F1
#
_cell.length_a   1.000
_cell.length_b   1.000
_cell.length_c   1.000
_cell.angle_alpha   90.00
_cell.angle_beta   90.00
_cell.angle_gamma   90.00
#
_symmetry.space_group_name_H-M   'P 1'
#
loop_
_entity.id
_entity.type
_entity.pdbx_description
1 polymer ?
#
loop_
_entity_poly.entity_id
_entity_poly.type
_entity_poly.pdbx_seq_one_letter_code
_entity_poly.pdbx_strand_id
1 'polypeptide(L)'
;MRFTISGFGGASQEGQETPAAREAEPVSAAPRKSVVQVCFPETGRSLAYYNDRFDLKAGDRVYVSGKLEGVLGIVTSVNYNFRIRLSEYQKVIFQVNTRVHGRFYMSASHFITFDPVALPAAQVTSWFRAPVGEGEEFASGNDDFPFSLEHLEEMKVTNAIAERGHDYYMENRVRYLCLDGTKGYAVVEGTKAYAVEFRYHDGEIRNLLCDCFCSYPCKHEFAAILQLKETLGHIAKHYAHEYEQTSYFAAIAKETFFAFAISNCQEGGFSL
;
A
#
# COMPACT_ATOMS: atom_id res chain seq x y z
N MET A 1 -6.12 -16.61 -9.74
CA MET A 1 -6.78 -15.58 -8.90
C MET A 1 -8.05 -15.10 -9.60
N ARG A 2 -9.20 -15.19 -8.94
CA ARG A 2 -10.46 -14.56 -9.37
C ARG A 2 -10.64 -13.29 -8.56
N PHE A 3 -10.63 -12.13 -9.20
CA PHE A 3 -11.02 -10.87 -8.59
C PHE A 3 -12.42 -10.52 -9.07
N THR A 4 -13.34 -10.35 -8.13
CA THR A 4 -14.69 -9.87 -8.46
C THR A 4 -14.71 -8.36 -8.26
N ILE A 5 -15.10 -7.63 -9.30
CA ILE A 5 -15.50 -6.22 -9.21
C ILE A 5 -16.99 -6.20 -9.48
N SER A 6 -17.77 -5.57 -8.60
CA SER A 6 -19.23 -5.46 -8.77
C SER A 6 -19.56 -4.07 -9.30
N GLY A 7 -20.02 -3.98 -10.55
CA GLY A 7 -20.60 -2.78 -11.16
C GLY A 7 -22.13 -2.75 -11.03
N PHE A 8 -22.70 -1.56 -10.91
CA PHE A 8 -24.14 -1.32 -10.71
C PHE A 8 -25.03 -1.87 -11.85
N GLY A 9 -26.09 -2.60 -11.47
CA GLY A 9 -27.39 -2.63 -12.18
C GLY A 9 -27.87 -3.97 -12.76
N GLY A 10 -28.74 -4.69 -12.03
CA GLY A 10 -29.62 -5.72 -12.62
C GLY A 10 -30.02 -6.85 -11.67
N ALA A 11 -31.32 -7.08 -11.51
CA ALA A 11 -31.95 -7.96 -10.52
C ALA A 11 -31.60 -9.46 -10.60
N SER A 12 -31.50 -10.05 -9.40
CA SER A 12 -31.90 -11.39 -8.94
C SER A 12 -31.70 -12.64 -9.82
N GLN A 13 -30.97 -13.63 -9.27
CA GLN A 13 -31.51 -14.98 -9.04
C GLN A 13 -30.68 -15.75 -8.00
N GLU A 14 -31.39 -16.35 -7.03
CA GLU A 14 -30.89 -17.30 -6.03
C GLU A 14 -30.38 -18.59 -6.69
N GLY A 15 -29.35 -19.21 -6.11
CA GLY A 15 -29.05 -20.62 -6.37
C GLY A 15 -27.63 -21.08 -6.02
N GLN A 16 -27.55 -21.79 -4.89
CA GLN A 16 -26.56 -22.81 -4.53
C GLN A 16 -25.21 -22.40 -3.94
N GLU A 17 -25.17 -22.48 -2.60
CA GLU A 17 -23.98 -22.75 -1.80
C GLU A 17 -23.27 -24.03 -2.27
N THR A 18 -21.95 -23.98 -2.40
CA THR A 18 -21.07 -25.15 -2.35
C THR A 18 -19.77 -24.74 -1.64
N PRO A 19 -19.21 -25.56 -0.73
CA PRO A 19 -18.32 -25.08 0.32
C PRO A 19 -16.90 -24.80 -0.17
N ALA A 20 -16.29 -23.81 0.50
CA ALA A 20 -14.90 -23.40 0.48
C ALA A 20 -13.88 -24.47 0.06
N ALA A 21 -13.37 -24.35 -1.18
CA ALA A 21 -12.03 -24.80 -1.49
C ALA A 21 -11.06 -23.79 -0.88
N ARG A 22 -10.44 -24.16 0.25
CA ARG A 22 -9.23 -23.53 0.76
C ARG A 22 -8.14 -23.65 -0.30
N GLU A 23 -8.05 -22.67 -1.21
CA GLU A 23 -6.87 -22.52 -2.04
C GLU A 23 -5.76 -21.98 -1.16
N ALA A 24 -4.75 -22.84 -1.00
CA ALA A 24 -3.61 -22.67 -0.14
C ALA A 24 -2.90 -21.33 -0.39
N GLU A 25 -2.41 -20.73 0.70
CA GLU A 25 -1.40 -19.70 0.66
C GLU A 25 -0.28 -20.12 -0.31
N PRO A 26 0.25 -19.20 -1.14
CA PRO A 26 1.40 -19.53 -1.94
C PRO A 26 2.57 -19.75 -0.99
N VAL A 27 2.89 -21.04 -0.77
CA VAL A 27 4.11 -21.49 -0.13
C VAL A 27 5.25 -20.72 -0.77
N SER A 28 5.92 -19.86 0.01
CA SER A 28 7.15 -19.22 -0.44
C SER A 28 8.10 -20.33 -0.87
N ALA A 29 8.43 -20.39 -2.15
CA ALA A 29 9.40 -21.35 -2.64
C ALA A 29 10.69 -21.23 -1.82
N ALA A 30 11.29 -22.37 -1.47
CA ALA A 30 12.46 -22.39 -0.59
C ALA A 30 13.54 -21.43 -1.11
N PRO A 31 14.16 -20.60 -0.25
CA PRO A 31 15.19 -19.66 -0.65
C PRO A 31 16.23 -20.30 -1.55
N ARG A 32 16.52 -19.68 -2.70
CA ARG A 32 17.47 -20.21 -3.68
C ARG A 32 18.57 -19.18 -3.96
N LYS A 33 19.80 -19.56 -3.68
CA LYS A 33 20.97 -18.71 -3.93
C LYS A 33 21.08 -18.35 -5.40
N SER A 34 21.24 -17.07 -5.70
CA SER A 34 21.32 -16.55 -7.06
C SER A 34 22.12 -15.24 -7.12
N VAL A 35 22.68 -14.95 -8.29
CA VAL A 35 23.08 -13.58 -8.66
C VAL A 35 22.01 -13.02 -9.57
N VAL A 36 21.44 -11.89 -9.20
CA VAL A 36 20.35 -11.24 -9.94
C VAL A 36 20.80 -9.93 -10.54
N GLN A 37 20.30 -9.61 -11.73
CA GLN A 37 20.39 -8.27 -12.30
C GLN A 37 19.14 -7.49 -11.86
N VAL A 38 19.35 -6.33 -11.25
CA VAL A 38 18.27 -5.46 -10.76
C VAL A 38 18.35 -4.13 -11.48
N CYS A 39 17.28 -3.78 -12.19
CA CYS A 39 17.11 -2.49 -12.84
C CYS A 39 16.42 -1.51 -11.89
N PHE A 40 16.95 -0.28 -11.81
CA PHE A 40 16.37 0.80 -11.02
C PHE A 40 15.79 1.86 -11.97
N PRO A 41 14.46 1.93 -12.14
CA PRO A 41 13.82 2.78 -13.15
C PRO A 41 14.23 4.26 -13.06
N GLU A 42 14.42 4.79 -11.86
CA GLU A 42 14.82 6.19 -11.63
C GLU A 42 16.18 6.54 -12.25
N THR A 43 17.09 5.57 -12.35
CA THR A 43 18.44 5.78 -12.90
C THR A 43 18.65 5.09 -14.25
N GLY A 44 17.74 4.19 -14.65
CA GLY A 44 17.87 3.32 -15.82
C GLY A 44 19.02 2.29 -15.72
N ARG A 45 19.68 2.18 -14.56
CA ARG A 45 20.85 1.31 -14.38
C ARG A 45 20.43 -0.08 -13.95
N SER A 46 21.08 -1.09 -14.54
CA SER A 46 21.02 -2.47 -14.07
C SER A 46 22.32 -2.83 -13.36
N LEU A 47 22.23 -3.39 -12.16
CA LEU A 47 23.37 -3.79 -11.34
C LEU A 47 23.20 -5.21 -10.80
N ALA A 48 24.31 -5.89 -10.55
CA ALA A 48 24.33 -7.27 -10.05
C ALA A 48 24.27 -7.30 -8.51
N TYR A 49 23.38 -8.11 -7.96
CA TYR A 49 23.25 -8.34 -6.52
C TYR A 49 23.24 -9.83 -6.20
N TYR A 50 23.76 -10.17 -5.03
CA TYR A 50 23.65 -11.52 -4.49
C TYR A 50 22.33 -11.69 -3.73
N ASN A 51 21.69 -12.83 -3.91
CA ASN A 51 20.50 -13.22 -3.17
C ASN A 51 20.72 -14.60 -2.55
N ASP A 52 20.44 -14.72 -1.26
CA ASP A 52 20.46 -15.97 -0.49
C ASP A 52 19.17 -16.23 0.30
N ARG A 53 18.19 -15.32 0.21
CA ARG A 53 17.00 -15.31 1.08
C ARG A 53 15.69 -15.57 0.35
N PHE A 54 15.65 -15.39 -0.96
CA PHE A 54 14.41 -15.44 -1.74
C PHE A 54 14.55 -16.38 -2.96
N ASP A 55 13.46 -16.93 -3.48
CA ASP A 55 13.47 -17.58 -4.81
C ASP A 55 13.00 -16.58 -5.87
N LEU A 56 13.90 -15.67 -6.24
CA LEU A 56 13.60 -14.56 -7.15
C LEU A 56 13.38 -15.04 -8.58
N LYS A 57 12.48 -14.34 -9.29
CA LYS A 57 12.18 -14.46 -10.72
C LYS A 57 12.33 -13.10 -11.40
N ALA A 58 12.47 -13.11 -12.72
CA ALA A 58 12.39 -11.89 -13.50
C ALA A 58 11.00 -11.25 -13.33
N GLY A 59 10.96 -9.93 -13.14
CA GLY A 59 9.76 -9.16 -12.83
C GLY A 59 9.52 -8.93 -11.34
N ASP A 60 10.21 -9.65 -10.45
CA ASP A 60 10.11 -9.43 -9.01
C ASP A 60 10.63 -8.04 -8.63
N ARG A 61 9.91 -7.38 -7.73
CA ARG A 61 10.29 -6.08 -7.16
C ARG A 61 11.06 -6.32 -5.86
N VAL A 62 12.20 -5.64 -5.69
CA VAL A 62 13.12 -5.90 -4.57
C VAL A 62 13.77 -4.63 -4.05
N TYR A 63 14.16 -4.66 -2.78
CA TYR A 63 15.12 -3.71 -2.19
C TYR A 63 16.48 -4.38 -2.01
N VAL A 64 17.53 -3.57 -2.11
CA VAL A 64 18.92 -4.01 -2.03
C VAL A 64 19.71 -3.23 -0.97
N SER A 65 20.83 -3.77 -0.51
CA SER A 65 21.76 -3.06 0.37
C SER A 65 22.69 -2.13 -0.41
N GLY A 66 23.28 -1.16 0.29
CA GLY A 66 24.35 -0.30 -0.24
C GLY A 66 23.82 1.01 -0.82
N LYS A 67 24.44 1.52 -1.89
CA LYS A 67 24.16 2.89 -2.38
C LYS A 67 22.75 3.12 -2.92
N LEU A 68 22.04 2.04 -3.27
CA LEU A 68 20.65 2.08 -3.77
C LEU A 68 19.67 1.49 -2.75
N GLU A 69 20.08 1.45 -1.48
CA GLU A 69 19.19 1.11 -0.38
C GLU A 69 18.04 2.13 -0.28
N GLY A 70 16.84 1.63 0.03
CA GLY A 70 15.63 2.44 -0.04
C GLY A 70 15.00 2.59 -1.43
N VAL A 71 15.73 2.29 -2.51
CA VAL A 71 15.23 2.45 -3.89
C VAL A 71 14.65 1.13 -4.39
N LEU A 72 13.43 1.17 -4.93
CA LEU A 72 12.76 -0.01 -5.46
C LEU A 72 13.38 -0.44 -6.79
N GLY A 73 13.87 -1.67 -6.85
CA GLY A 73 14.42 -2.28 -8.06
C GLY A 73 13.51 -3.35 -8.65
N ILE A 74 13.70 -3.67 -9.92
CA ILE A 74 13.02 -4.75 -10.64
C ILE A 74 14.05 -5.77 -11.12
N VAL A 75 13.89 -7.04 -10.75
CA VAL A 75 14.75 -8.12 -11.21
C VAL A 75 14.54 -8.34 -12.72
N THR A 76 15.60 -8.22 -13.51
CA THR A 76 15.55 -8.40 -14.97
C THR A 76 16.03 -9.79 -15.39
N SER A 77 16.97 -10.39 -14.64
CA SER A 77 17.44 -11.75 -14.88
C SER A 77 18.00 -12.39 -13.60
N VAL A 78 17.99 -13.71 -13.57
CA VAL A 78 18.41 -14.53 -12.42
C VAL A 78 19.41 -15.57 -12.90
N ASN A 79 20.60 -15.60 -12.29
CA ASN A 79 21.62 -16.59 -12.56
C ASN A 79 21.86 -17.48 -11.32
N TYR A 80 21.65 -18.79 -11.50
CA TYR A 80 21.87 -19.81 -10.46
C TYR A 80 23.23 -20.49 -10.55
N ASN A 81 23.99 -20.29 -11.63
CA ASN A 81 25.33 -20.86 -11.83
C ASN A 81 26.37 -19.74 -11.81
N PHE A 82 26.95 -19.50 -10.62
CA PHE A 82 27.88 -18.39 -10.40
C PHE A 82 28.98 -18.76 -9.40
N ARG A 83 30.11 -18.07 -9.52
CA ARG A 83 31.18 -18.05 -8.54
C ARG A 83 31.56 -16.59 -8.29
N ILE A 84 31.24 -16.09 -7.11
CA ILE A 84 31.48 -14.69 -6.71
C ILE A 84 32.21 -14.63 -5.37
N ARG A 85 32.83 -13.49 -5.07
CA ARG A 85 33.34 -13.18 -3.74
C ARG A 85 32.28 -12.37 -2.99
N LEU A 86 31.75 -12.88 -1.88
CA LEU A 86 30.63 -12.21 -1.17
C LEU A 86 30.98 -10.80 -0.70
N SER A 87 32.26 -10.52 -0.41
CA SER A 87 32.74 -9.18 -0.03
C SER A 87 32.63 -8.14 -1.15
N GLU A 88 32.49 -8.56 -2.41
CA GLU A 88 32.42 -7.68 -3.59
C GLU A 88 30.97 -7.40 -4.03
N TYR A 89 29.97 -8.04 -3.40
CA TYR A 89 28.57 -7.96 -3.81
C TYR A 89 27.69 -7.41 -2.69
N GLN A 90 26.86 -6.44 -3.05
CA GLN A 90 25.70 -6.06 -2.25
C GLN A 90 24.60 -7.13 -2.38
N LYS A 91 23.66 -7.12 -1.45
CA LYS A 91 22.63 -8.16 -1.34
C LYS A 91 21.23 -7.65 -1.65
N VAL A 92 20.36 -8.54 -2.09
CA VAL A 92 18.92 -8.34 -2.00
C VAL A 92 18.50 -8.49 -0.54
N ILE A 93 17.84 -7.48 0.00
CA ILE A 93 17.45 -7.43 1.42
C ILE A 93 15.96 -7.71 1.62
N PHE A 94 15.13 -7.42 0.62
CA PHE A 94 13.68 -7.62 0.70
C PHE A 94 13.07 -7.90 -0.68
N GLN A 95 12.12 -8.81 -0.75
CA GLN A 95 11.26 -9.05 -1.91
C GLN A 95 9.88 -8.48 -1.63
N VAL A 96 9.41 -7.61 -2.52
CA VAL A 96 8.10 -6.97 -2.40
C VAL A 96 7.01 -7.95 -2.84
N ASN A 97 6.06 -8.21 -1.96
CA ASN A 97 4.88 -9.00 -2.29
C ASN A 97 3.83 -8.12 -2.99
N THR A 98 3.65 -8.32 -4.30
CA THR A 98 2.62 -7.62 -5.08
C THR A 98 1.36 -8.44 -5.31
N ARG A 99 1.29 -9.65 -4.74
CA ARG A 99 0.12 -10.52 -4.88
C ARG A 99 -1.01 -10.00 -4.03
N VAL A 100 -2.14 -9.76 -4.67
CA VAL A 100 -3.38 -9.34 -4.02
C VAL A 100 -4.41 -10.44 -4.25
N HIS A 101 -5.34 -10.64 -3.32
CA HIS A 101 -6.43 -11.61 -3.51
C HIS A 101 -7.64 -11.13 -2.75
N GLY A 102 -8.78 -10.98 -3.43
CA GLY A 102 -10.00 -10.56 -2.75
C GLY A 102 -10.98 -9.89 -3.70
N ARG A 103 -12.04 -9.33 -3.12
CA ARG A 103 -13.06 -8.57 -3.84
C ARG A 103 -12.75 -7.08 -3.73
N PHE A 104 -12.78 -6.39 -4.86
CA PHE A 104 -12.49 -4.96 -4.95
C PHE A 104 -13.67 -4.21 -5.55
N TYR A 105 -14.01 -3.08 -4.95
CA TYR A 105 -15.10 -2.22 -5.34
C TYR A 105 -14.55 -0.94 -5.95
N MET A 106 -15.09 -0.53 -7.08
CA MET A 106 -14.68 0.73 -7.69
C MET A 106 -15.24 1.91 -6.90
N SER A 107 -14.35 2.83 -6.56
CA SER A 107 -14.64 4.21 -6.17
C SER A 107 -14.09 5.16 -7.25
N ALA A 108 -14.18 6.48 -7.06
CA ALA A 108 -13.73 7.50 -8.01
C ALA A 108 -12.27 7.27 -8.46
N SER A 109 -11.30 7.52 -7.58
CA SER A 109 -9.86 7.35 -7.85
C SER A 109 -9.25 6.06 -7.29
N HIS A 110 -9.99 5.34 -6.44
CA HIS A 110 -9.51 4.18 -5.69
C HIS A 110 -10.32 2.90 -5.96
N PHE A 111 -9.70 1.76 -5.68
CA PHE A 111 -10.40 0.51 -5.41
C PHE A 111 -10.51 0.32 -3.90
N ILE A 112 -11.66 -0.14 -3.42
CA ILE A 112 -11.95 -0.40 -1.99
C ILE A 112 -12.09 -1.91 -1.79
N THR A 113 -11.52 -2.46 -0.74
CA THR A 113 -11.80 -3.81 -0.22
C THR A 113 -12.24 -3.71 1.23
N PHE A 114 -13.17 -4.58 1.63
CA PHE A 114 -13.58 -4.76 3.03
C PHE A 114 -12.94 -6.02 3.65
N ASP A 115 -12.10 -6.73 2.89
CA ASP A 115 -11.37 -7.90 3.35
C ASP A 115 -9.97 -7.49 3.87
N PRO A 116 -9.69 -7.67 5.18
CA PRO A 116 -8.43 -7.27 5.79
C PRO A 116 -7.21 -8.03 5.28
N VAL A 117 -7.39 -9.22 4.69
CA VAL A 117 -6.28 -9.99 4.13
C VAL A 117 -6.00 -9.68 2.66
N ALA A 118 -6.90 -8.93 1.99
CA ALA A 118 -6.77 -8.68 0.56
C ALA A 118 -5.67 -7.67 0.19
N LEU A 119 -5.48 -6.66 1.04
CA LEU A 119 -4.45 -5.63 0.91
C LEU A 119 -3.90 -5.22 2.29
N PRO A 120 -3.03 -6.04 2.91
CA PRO A 120 -2.44 -5.68 4.19
C PRO A 120 -1.61 -4.39 4.11
N ALA A 121 -1.75 -3.49 5.09
CA ALA A 121 -1.06 -2.20 5.10
C ALA A 121 0.47 -2.34 5.01
N ALA A 122 1.05 -3.31 5.73
CA ALA A 122 2.49 -3.58 5.67
C ALA A 122 2.95 -4.00 4.26
N GLN A 123 2.14 -4.82 3.57
CA GLN A 123 2.42 -5.23 2.20
C GLN A 123 2.41 -4.04 1.26
N VAL A 124 1.36 -3.22 1.27
CA VAL A 124 1.26 -2.05 0.37
C VAL A 124 2.30 -0.99 0.71
N THR A 125 2.63 -0.80 1.99
CA THR A 125 3.71 0.10 2.40
C THR A 125 5.05 -0.32 1.78
N SER A 126 5.32 -1.63 1.72
CA SER A 126 6.54 -2.15 1.09
C SER A 126 6.62 -1.93 -0.43
N TRP A 127 5.53 -1.51 -1.07
CA TRP A 127 5.55 -1.15 -2.49
C TRP A 127 6.25 0.18 -2.74
N PHE A 128 6.28 1.02 -1.72
CA PHE A 128 6.79 2.39 -1.81
C PHE A 128 7.99 2.65 -0.91
N ARG A 129 8.14 1.86 0.14
CA ARG A 129 9.13 2.08 1.18
C ARG A 129 9.88 0.80 1.46
N ALA A 130 11.20 0.90 1.51
CA ALA A 130 11.99 -0.20 2.05
C ALA A 130 11.56 -0.49 3.49
N PRO A 131 11.57 -1.76 3.91
CA PRO A 131 11.41 -2.11 5.31
C PRO A 131 12.46 -1.37 6.13
N VAL A 132 12.02 -0.87 7.28
CA VAL A 132 12.89 -0.23 8.26
C VAL A 132 13.92 -1.26 8.77
N GLY A 133 15.19 -0.89 8.76
CA GLY A 133 16.28 -1.75 9.23
C GLY A 133 16.24 -1.95 10.75
N GLU A 134 16.82 -3.05 11.22
CA GLU A 134 17.01 -3.30 12.66
C GLU A 134 17.88 -2.17 13.26
N GLY A 135 17.26 -1.26 14.03
CA GLY A 135 17.95 -0.15 14.71
C GLY A 135 17.39 1.25 14.46
N GLU A 136 16.40 1.43 13.58
CA GLU A 136 15.67 2.70 13.52
C GLU A 136 14.60 2.76 14.61
N GLU A 137 14.70 3.78 15.46
CA GLU A 137 13.72 4.07 16.51
C GLU A 137 12.86 5.27 16.12
N PHE A 138 11.55 5.09 16.19
CA PHE A 138 10.59 6.19 16.05
C PHE A 138 10.17 6.66 17.43
N ALA A 139 10.39 7.96 17.70
CA ALA A 139 9.77 8.62 18.84
C ALA A 139 8.48 9.30 18.38
N SER A 140 7.35 8.91 18.95
CA SER A 140 6.05 9.52 18.69
C SER A 140 5.49 10.12 19.98
N GLY A 141 5.04 11.37 19.92
CA GLY A 141 4.28 12.03 20.97
C GLY A 141 2.84 12.29 20.52
N ASN A 142 1.95 12.56 21.47
CA ASN A 142 0.58 12.97 21.20
C ASN A 142 0.15 14.09 22.13
N ASP A 143 -0.65 15.02 21.63
CA ASP A 143 -1.32 16.04 22.45
C ASP A 143 -2.78 15.67 22.80
N ASP A 144 -3.24 14.48 22.37
CA ASP A 144 -4.59 13.93 22.52
C ASP A 144 -5.69 14.90 22.04
N PHE A 145 -5.36 15.83 21.12
CA PHE A 145 -6.31 16.82 20.63
C PHE A 145 -7.20 16.23 19.52
N PRO A 146 -8.52 16.04 19.76
CA PRO A 146 -9.43 15.60 18.72
C PRO A 146 -9.85 16.76 17.81
N PHE A 147 -10.18 16.44 16.57
CA PHE A 147 -10.88 17.37 15.68
C PHE A 147 -11.91 16.62 14.80
N SER A 148 -12.94 17.33 14.36
CA SER A 148 -13.99 16.73 13.53
C SER A 148 -13.54 16.49 12.09
N LEU A 149 -13.89 15.33 11.53
CA LEU A 149 -13.72 15.02 10.09
C LEU A 149 -14.49 16.02 9.20
N GLU A 150 -15.55 16.65 9.74
CA GLU A 150 -16.33 17.65 9.03
C GLU A 150 -15.73 19.06 9.09
N HIS A 151 -14.95 19.37 10.13
CA HIS A 151 -14.38 20.71 10.40
C HIS A 151 -12.84 20.68 10.36
N LEU A 152 -12.28 20.47 9.17
CA LEU A 152 -10.82 20.32 8.99
C LEU A 152 -10.02 21.58 9.34
N GLU A 153 -10.67 22.75 9.46
CA GLU A 153 -10.09 23.98 9.99
C GLU A 153 -9.57 23.82 11.44
N GLU A 154 -10.09 22.86 12.20
CA GLU A 154 -9.65 22.54 13.57
C GLU A 154 -8.30 21.83 13.62
N MET A 155 -7.79 21.32 12.48
CA MET A 155 -6.48 20.66 12.38
C MET A 155 -5.30 21.62 12.61
N LYS A 156 -5.54 22.93 12.79
CA LYS A 156 -4.53 23.98 13.04
C LYS A 156 -3.45 24.06 11.96
N VAL A 157 -3.81 23.73 10.72
CA VAL A 157 -2.96 23.95 9.53
C VAL A 157 -3.08 25.40 9.06
N THR A 158 -2.01 25.93 8.47
CA THR A 158 -2.10 27.22 7.75
C THR A 158 -2.80 27.03 6.41
N ASN A 159 -3.43 28.08 5.86
CA ASN A 159 -4.09 28.02 4.55
C ASN A 159 -3.16 27.50 3.45
N ALA A 160 -1.89 27.94 3.42
CA ALA A 160 -0.91 27.48 2.44
C ALA A 160 -0.56 25.98 2.57
N ILE A 161 -0.64 25.41 3.77
CA ILE A 161 -0.47 23.97 3.98
C ILE A 161 -1.72 23.21 3.55
N ALA A 162 -2.91 23.73 3.90
CA ALA A 162 -4.18 23.15 3.51
C ALA A 162 -4.34 23.09 1.98
N GLU A 163 -4.01 24.17 1.27
CA GLU A 163 -4.01 24.22 -0.21
C GLU A 163 -3.09 23.14 -0.80
N ARG A 164 -1.85 23.03 -0.30
CA ARG A 164 -0.92 21.99 -0.78
C ARG A 164 -1.39 20.58 -0.44
N GLY A 165 -2.06 20.38 0.69
CA GLY A 165 -2.67 19.11 1.06
C GLY A 165 -3.84 18.76 0.14
N HIS A 166 -4.66 19.75 -0.20
CA HIS A 166 -5.72 19.61 -1.18
C HIS A 166 -5.16 19.26 -2.57
N ASP A 167 -4.07 19.89 -3.01
CA ASP A 167 -3.40 19.54 -4.27
C ASP A 167 -2.96 18.06 -4.30
N TYR A 168 -2.35 17.58 -3.21
CA TYR A 168 -1.98 16.15 -3.09
C TYR A 168 -3.16 15.19 -3.14
N TYR A 169 -4.28 15.58 -2.53
CA TYR A 169 -5.52 14.83 -2.64
C TYR A 169 -6.03 14.80 -4.09
N MET A 170 -6.13 15.95 -4.74
CA MET A 170 -6.61 16.08 -6.13
C MET A 170 -5.72 15.35 -7.15
N GLU A 171 -4.41 15.29 -6.88
CA GLU A 171 -3.43 14.57 -7.70
C GLU A 171 -3.36 13.07 -7.39
N ASN A 172 -4.28 12.52 -6.57
CA ASN A 172 -4.33 11.11 -6.17
C ASN A 172 -3.01 10.60 -5.55
N ARG A 173 -2.35 11.46 -4.75
CA ARG A 173 -1.10 11.11 -4.07
C ARG A 173 -1.31 10.33 -2.78
N VAL A 174 -2.52 10.29 -2.24
CA VAL A 174 -2.87 9.29 -1.23
C VAL A 174 -2.96 7.96 -1.97
N ARG A 175 -1.89 7.15 -1.91
CA ARG A 175 -1.80 5.91 -2.69
C ARG A 175 -2.52 4.76 -2.03
N TYR A 176 -2.55 4.76 -0.71
CA TYR A 176 -3.21 3.75 0.10
C TYR A 176 -3.81 4.40 1.33
N LEU A 177 -4.97 3.91 1.76
CA LEU A 177 -5.65 4.30 2.99
C LEU A 177 -6.38 3.07 3.53
N CYS A 178 -6.24 2.76 4.81
CA CYS A 178 -7.11 1.79 5.47
C CYS A 178 -7.60 2.29 6.81
N LEU A 179 -8.74 1.75 7.22
CA LEU A 179 -9.31 1.90 8.54
C LEU A 179 -9.60 0.49 9.07
N ASP A 180 -8.95 0.12 10.16
CA ASP A 180 -9.11 -1.15 10.88
C ASP A 180 -9.69 -0.88 12.27
N GLY A 181 -11.02 -1.02 12.37
CA GLY A 181 -11.79 -0.53 13.51
C GLY A 181 -11.60 0.98 13.66
N THR A 182 -10.85 1.39 14.68
CA THR A 182 -10.53 2.81 14.92
C THR A 182 -9.14 3.22 14.43
N LYS A 183 -8.33 2.29 13.92
CA LYS A 183 -6.95 2.56 13.50
C LYS A 183 -6.91 2.94 12.03
N GLY A 184 -6.53 4.18 11.76
CA GLY A 184 -6.28 4.67 10.42
C GLY A 184 -4.81 4.59 10.04
N TYR A 185 -4.55 4.20 8.80
CA TYR A 185 -3.21 4.23 8.21
C TYR A 185 -3.29 4.62 6.73
N ALA A 186 -2.40 5.48 6.28
CA ALA A 186 -2.30 5.88 4.88
C ALA A 186 -0.86 5.95 4.39
N VAL A 187 -0.67 5.76 3.09
CA VAL A 187 0.59 6.02 2.38
C VAL A 187 0.36 7.19 1.44
N VAL A 188 1.10 8.28 1.65
CA VAL A 188 1.00 9.50 0.84
C VAL A 188 2.31 9.73 0.09
N GLU A 189 2.24 9.81 -1.24
CA GLU A 189 3.38 10.06 -2.11
C GLU A 189 3.75 11.55 -2.12
N GLY A 190 4.97 11.85 -1.68
CA GLY A 190 5.57 13.18 -1.76
C GLY A 190 6.91 13.11 -2.51
N THR A 191 7.95 13.72 -1.94
CA THR A 191 9.33 13.51 -2.41
C THR A 191 9.83 12.08 -2.21
N LYS A 192 9.23 11.40 -1.23
CA LYS A 192 9.25 9.96 -0.97
C LYS A 192 7.85 9.59 -0.48
N ALA A 193 7.55 8.31 -0.32
CA ALA A 193 6.32 7.91 0.34
C ALA A 193 6.41 8.10 1.86
N TYR A 194 5.39 8.70 2.44
CA TYR A 194 5.24 8.95 3.87
C TYR A 194 4.09 8.11 4.43
N ALA A 195 4.23 7.60 5.65
CA ALA A 195 3.13 7.00 6.38
C ALA A 195 2.40 8.06 7.20
N VAL A 196 1.08 7.98 7.19
CA VAL A 196 0.21 8.75 8.07
C VAL A 196 -0.58 7.76 8.92
N GLU A 197 -0.50 7.90 10.23
CA GLU A 197 -1.26 7.12 11.19
C GLU A 197 -2.27 8.02 11.89
N PHE A 198 -3.44 7.50 12.21
CA PHE A 198 -4.46 8.25 12.95
C PHE A 198 -5.41 7.30 13.68
N ARG A 199 -6.24 7.88 14.53
CA ARG A 199 -7.42 7.23 15.10
C ARG A 199 -8.66 7.92 14.58
N TYR A 200 -9.65 7.12 14.20
CA TYR A 200 -10.96 7.60 13.80
C TYR A 200 -12.05 6.88 14.58
N HIS A 201 -12.97 7.65 15.15
CA HIS A 201 -14.14 7.10 15.83
C HIS A 201 -15.25 8.15 15.81
N ASP A 202 -16.46 7.75 15.38
CA ASP A 202 -17.68 8.56 15.43
C ASP A 202 -17.54 9.99 14.86
N GLY A 203 -16.80 10.12 13.75
CA GLY A 203 -16.59 11.42 13.09
C GLY A 203 -15.41 12.22 13.63
N GLU A 204 -14.75 11.79 14.70
CA GLU A 204 -13.58 12.45 15.27
C GLU A 204 -12.28 11.80 14.80
N ILE A 205 -11.29 12.65 14.51
CA ILE A 205 -9.91 12.26 14.25
C ILE A 205 -9.06 12.58 15.48
N ARG A 206 -8.22 11.63 15.87
CA ARG A 206 -7.23 11.77 16.94
C ARG A 206 -5.90 11.21 16.48
N ASN A 207 -4.84 11.60 17.16
CA ASN A 207 -3.51 11.01 16.99
C ASN A 207 -3.01 10.98 15.55
N LEU A 208 -3.31 12.05 14.80
CA LEU A 208 -2.88 12.20 13.41
C LEU A 208 -1.40 12.50 13.38
N LEU A 209 -0.62 11.56 12.84
CA LEU A 209 0.83 11.59 12.83
C LEU A 209 1.35 11.23 11.44
N CYS A 210 2.30 12.00 10.94
CA CYS A 210 3.02 11.70 9.72
C CYS A 210 4.51 11.59 9.99
N ASP A 211 5.16 10.60 9.37
CA ASP A 211 6.60 10.38 9.49
C ASP A 211 7.46 11.32 8.61
N CYS A 212 6.85 12.41 8.14
CA CYS A 212 7.59 13.48 7.48
C CYS A 212 8.30 14.38 8.50
N PHE A 213 9.29 15.16 8.04
CA PHE A 213 10.12 16.01 8.89
C PHE A 213 9.42 17.29 9.40
N CYS A 214 8.10 17.43 9.19
CA CYS A 214 7.35 18.58 9.67
C CYS A 214 7.10 18.46 11.18
N SER A 215 7.37 19.53 11.92
CA SER A 215 7.07 19.62 13.36
C SER A 215 5.68 20.19 13.65
N TYR A 216 4.78 20.13 12.67
CA TYR A 216 3.45 20.70 12.67
C TYR A 216 2.55 19.92 11.70
N PRO A 217 1.22 20.02 11.83
CA PRO A 217 0.29 19.35 10.94
C PRO A 217 0.60 19.61 9.46
N CYS A 218 0.85 18.55 8.71
CA CYS A 218 1.45 18.63 7.39
C CYS A 218 0.43 18.41 6.25
N LYS A 219 0.85 18.75 5.03
CA LYS A 219 0.05 18.52 3.81
C LYS A 219 -0.31 17.04 3.58
N HIS A 220 0.52 16.09 4.03
CA HIS A 220 0.24 14.67 3.85
C HIS A 220 -0.91 14.21 4.74
N GLU A 221 -0.92 14.66 6.00
CA GLU A 221 -2.00 14.42 6.94
C GLU A 221 -3.31 15.01 6.42
N PHE A 222 -3.28 16.26 5.94
CA PHE A 222 -4.45 16.93 5.40
C PHE A 222 -5.02 16.18 4.18
N ALA A 223 -4.14 15.76 3.26
CA ALA A 223 -4.53 14.96 2.10
C ALA A 223 -5.14 13.60 2.49
N ALA A 224 -4.54 12.92 3.48
CA ALA A 224 -5.04 11.63 3.97
C ALA A 224 -6.44 11.76 4.59
N ILE A 225 -6.69 12.82 5.36
CA ILE A 225 -8.01 13.07 5.96
C ILE A 225 -9.06 13.46 4.91
N LEU A 226 -8.70 14.22 3.87
CA LEU A 226 -9.59 14.46 2.73
C LEU A 226 -9.97 13.15 2.02
N GLN A 227 -8.99 12.28 1.76
CA GLN A 227 -9.25 10.97 1.15
C GLN A 227 -10.11 10.09 2.06
N LEU A 228 -9.89 10.13 3.38
CA LEU A 228 -10.73 9.43 4.35
C LEU A 228 -12.17 9.91 4.29
N LYS A 229 -12.40 11.23 4.27
CA LYS A 229 -13.73 11.83 4.17
C LYS A 229 -14.46 11.39 2.89
N GLU A 230 -13.79 11.48 1.74
CA GLU A 230 -14.36 11.02 0.47
C GLU A 230 -14.71 9.52 0.52
N THR A 231 -13.77 8.70 1.01
CA THR A 231 -13.91 7.24 1.03
C THR A 231 -15.05 6.80 1.95
N LEU A 232 -15.12 7.34 3.16
CA LEU A 232 -16.22 7.08 4.10
C LEU A 232 -17.56 7.56 3.53
N GLY A 233 -17.60 8.74 2.92
CA GLY A 233 -18.82 9.25 2.26
C GLY A 233 -19.30 8.36 1.11
N HIS A 234 -18.37 7.76 0.36
CA HIS A 234 -18.70 6.80 -0.70
C HIS A 234 -19.18 5.46 -0.14
N ILE A 235 -18.49 4.93 0.90
CA ILE A 235 -18.89 3.70 1.59
C ILE A 235 -20.28 3.85 2.19
N ALA A 236 -20.56 4.95 2.89
CA ALA A 236 -21.88 5.19 3.50
C ALA A 236 -23.02 5.20 2.47
N LYS A 237 -22.76 5.65 1.24
CA LYS A 237 -23.77 5.72 0.17
C LYS A 237 -23.99 4.40 -0.56
N HIS A 238 -22.96 3.57 -0.67
CA HIS A 238 -22.97 2.44 -1.61
C HIS A 238 -22.68 1.07 -0.98
N TYR A 239 -21.95 1.04 0.14
CA TYR A 239 -21.37 -0.19 0.73
C TYR A 239 -21.42 -0.19 2.27
N ALA A 240 -22.44 0.46 2.86
CA ALA A 240 -22.56 0.59 4.31
C ALA A 240 -22.63 -0.80 4.98
N HIS A 241 -23.39 -1.72 4.39
CA HIS A 241 -23.55 -3.07 4.91
C HIS A 241 -22.23 -3.86 4.91
N GLU A 242 -21.44 -3.77 3.84
CA GLU A 242 -20.12 -4.42 3.80
C GLU A 242 -19.17 -3.90 4.87
N TYR A 243 -19.18 -2.58 5.11
CA TYR A 243 -18.33 -1.97 6.13
C TYR A 243 -18.79 -2.31 7.55
N GLU A 244 -20.08 -2.30 7.83
CA GLU A 244 -20.64 -2.67 9.14
C GLU A 244 -20.26 -4.10 9.56
N GLN A 245 -20.18 -5.03 8.60
CA GLN A 245 -19.84 -6.42 8.87
C GLN A 245 -18.38 -6.63 9.31
N THR A 246 -17.47 -5.81 8.79
CA THR A 246 -16.03 -6.02 8.99
C THR A 246 -15.41 -4.96 9.90
N SER A 247 -16.06 -3.80 10.03
CA SER A 247 -15.46 -2.58 10.61
C SER A 247 -14.09 -2.26 10.00
N TYR A 248 -13.91 -2.62 8.73
CA TYR A 248 -12.64 -2.52 8.04
C TYR A 248 -12.84 -2.09 6.59
N PHE A 249 -12.00 -1.18 6.12
CA PHE A 249 -11.76 -1.04 4.68
C PHE A 249 -10.29 -0.75 4.39
N ALA A 250 -9.85 -1.12 3.19
CA ALA A 250 -8.66 -0.58 2.56
C ALA A 250 -9.00 -0.04 1.17
N ALA A 251 -8.43 1.11 0.86
CA ALA A 251 -8.53 1.81 -0.41
C ALA A 251 -7.13 1.95 -1.01
N ILE A 252 -7.00 1.62 -2.29
CA ILE A 252 -5.75 1.71 -3.06
C ILE A 252 -6.00 2.50 -4.33
N ALA A 253 -5.12 3.45 -4.65
CA ALA A 253 -5.24 4.23 -5.87
C ALA A 253 -5.24 3.30 -7.09
N LYS A 254 -6.14 3.53 -8.04
CA LYS A 254 -6.30 2.63 -9.22
C LYS A 254 -4.98 2.44 -9.95
N GLU A 255 -4.26 3.53 -10.21
CA GLU A 255 -2.95 3.52 -10.87
C GLU A 255 -1.93 2.65 -10.13
N THR A 256 -1.87 2.76 -8.80
CA THR A 256 -1.01 1.93 -7.97
C THR A 256 -1.38 0.46 -8.07
N PHE A 257 -2.68 0.15 -7.94
CA PHE A 257 -3.16 -1.22 -8.03
C PHE A 257 -2.75 -1.86 -9.37
N PHE A 258 -2.94 -1.15 -10.49
CA PHE A 258 -2.51 -1.64 -11.80
C PHE A 258 -0.99 -1.81 -11.88
N ALA A 259 -0.22 -0.81 -11.47
CA ALA A 259 1.24 -0.82 -11.60
C ALA A 259 1.92 -1.94 -10.78
N PHE A 260 1.39 -2.25 -9.60
CA PHE A 260 1.99 -3.23 -8.69
C PHE A 260 1.35 -4.61 -8.82
N ALA A 261 0.03 -4.70 -8.73
CA ALA A 261 -0.66 -5.97 -8.65
C ALA A 261 -0.94 -6.60 -10.03
N ILE A 262 -1.08 -5.79 -11.09
CA ILE A 262 -1.52 -6.27 -12.41
C ILE A 262 -0.39 -6.34 -13.43
N SER A 263 0.43 -5.30 -13.58
CA SER A 263 1.36 -5.19 -14.72
C SER A 263 2.32 -6.37 -14.92
N ASN A 264 2.73 -7.04 -13.84
CA ASN A 264 3.63 -8.20 -13.89
C ASN A 264 2.92 -9.54 -13.61
N CYS A 265 1.59 -9.53 -13.51
CA CYS A 265 0.79 -10.73 -13.27
C CYS A 265 0.64 -11.52 -14.57
N GLN A 266 1.11 -12.78 -14.59
CA GLN A 266 1.04 -13.65 -15.77
C GLN A 266 -0.32 -14.34 -15.92
N GLU A 267 -1.03 -14.55 -14.81
CA GLU A 267 -2.28 -15.30 -14.76
C GLU A 267 -3.26 -14.60 -13.82
N GLY A 268 -4.49 -14.35 -14.30
CA GLY A 268 -5.52 -13.71 -13.51
C GLY A 268 -6.78 -13.47 -14.34
N GLY A 269 -7.85 -13.08 -13.66
CA GLY A 269 -9.07 -12.66 -14.32
C GLY A 269 -9.72 -11.52 -13.53
N PHE A 270 -10.25 -10.54 -14.27
CA PHE A 270 -11.14 -9.52 -13.76
C PHE A 270 -12.52 -9.71 -14.40
N SER A 271 -13.57 -9.43 -13.66
CA SER A 271 -14.94 -9.34 -14.19
C SER A 271 -15.46 -7.95 -13.87
N LEU A 272 -16.01 -7.27 -14.89
CA LEU A 272 -16.57 -5.92 -14.82
C LEU A 272 -18.08 -5.97 -15.05
#